data_AF-A0A7V7AA12-F1
#
_entry.id   AF-A0A7V7AA12-F1
#
_cell.length_a   1.000
_cell.length_b   1.000
_cell.length_c   1.000
_cell.angle_alpha   90.00
_cell.angle_beta   90.00
_cell.angle_gamma   90.00
#
_symmetry.space_group_name_H-M   'P 1'
#
loop_
_entity.id
_entity.type
_entity.pdbx_description
1 polymer ?
#
loop_
_entity_poly.entity_id
_entity_poly.type
_entity_poly.pdbx_seq_one_letter_code
_entity_poly.pdbx_strand_id
1 'polypeptide(L)'
;MEHNKKHTLPLILSMVLTILLITIGLSFAYFSANITGTENTTTIQASGGVMNIHYDGGENINTPNIFPSNDPFATKHFTLTGKSTTNDNMNYHIILVIEENTFTENALTYKLISTNTDNNGTVAPSTEQIGIVHGPHELFLGDGMFVSPSNNDLHSYTLKLYFPDTEKDQNDDMNKTFKAYVNIREGHYIYPGYNPEKGVNHPVLFTGMTPIKWDSEFNEIETTEDDSDWYDYDQKRWANAKSADGSYWVWIPRYAYKIESCYHMSGEVCEALTGKQAGEIDVKFLKGTSKISSDNFIVETSGYIAHDKDTSMHHFLHPAFKFNIDELGFWVAKFEPTAHEGLDSGITEESCSGDNVSTKSPLIIPNVTSWRCINVSNAYKVSLAMKDNLVYGWQPNEIDSHLMTNYEWGAVTFLSNSEYGAAEE
;
A
#
# COMPACT_ATOMS: atom_id res chain seq x y z
N MET A 1 45.89 -35.03 -56.90
CA MET A 1 45.92 -34.51 -55.52
C MET A 1 45.46 -33.06 -55.58
N GLU A 2 44.15 -32.87 -55.75
CA GLU A 2 43.51 -31.55 -55.90
C GLU A 2 42.90 -31.19 -54.55
N HIS A 3 43.46 -30.18 -53.90
CA HIS A 3 43.09 -29.79 -52.55
C HIS A 3 41.73 -29.09 -52.56
N ASN A 4 40.77 -29.72 -51.89
CA ASN A 4 39.38 -29.29 -51.76
C ASN A 4 39.29 -27.99 -50.91
N LYS A 5 39.47 -26.84 -51.56
CA LYS A 5 39.50 -25.50 -50.92
C LYS A 5 38.16 -24.76 -50.98
N LYS A 6 37.04 -25.48 -51.21
CA LYS A 6 35.69 -24.89 -51.36
C LYS A 6 34.82 -24.91 -50.10
N HIS A 7 35.25 -25.57 -49.02
CA HIS A 7 34.44 -25.72 -47.80
C HIS A 7 34.92 -24.91 -46.58
N THR A 8 36.07 -24.22 -46.66
CA THR A 8 36.64 -23.51 -45.50
C THR A 8 35.92 -22.19 -45.19
N LEU A 9 35.49 -21.43 -46.21
CA LEU A 9 34.83 -20.14 -46.01
C LEU A 9 33.43 -20.24 -45.36
N PRO A 10 32.50 -21.12 -45.80
CA PRO A 10 31.20 -21.25 -45.14
C PRO A 10 31.32 -21.83 -43.72
N LEU A 11 32.34 -22.66 -43.47
CA LEU A 11 32.58 -23.25 -42.16
C LEU A 11 33.10 -22.20 -41.16
N ILE A 12 33.98 -21.30 -41.60
CA ILE A 12 34.44 -20.16 -40.78
C ILE A 12 33.27 -19.20 -40.51
N LEU A 13 32.44 -18.91 -41.50
CA LEU A 13 31.28 -18.02 -41.34
C LEU A 13 30.25 -18.59 -40.36
N SER A 14 29.99 -19.90 -40.44
CA SER A 14 29.15 -20.62 -39.49
C SER A 14 29.73 -20.56 -38.09
N MET A 15 31.04 -20.78 -37.92
CA MET A 15 31.70 -20.75 -36.61
C MET A 15 31.64 -19.36 -35.95
N VAL A 16 31.81 -18.29 -36.74
CA VAL A 16 31.67 -16.90 -36.26
C VAL A 16 30.21 -16.59 -35.89
N LEU A 17 29.23 -17.05 -36.67
CA LEU A 17 27.81 -16.86 -36.37
C LEU A 17 27.40 -17.60 -35.09
N THR A 18 27.91 -18.82 -34.87
CA THR A 18 27.65 -19.58 -33.63
C THR A 18 28.32 -18.91 -32.43
N ILE A 19 29.54 -18.39 -32.57
CA ILE A 19 30.20 -17.63 -31.50
C ILE A 19 29.41 -16.35 -31.18
N LEU A 20 28.91 -15.63 -32.21
CA LEU A 20 28.10 -14.44 -32.03
C LEU A 20 26.78 -14.75 -31.30
N LEU A 21 26.08 -15.83 -31.69
CA LEU A 21 24.86 -16.31 -31.04
C LEU A 21 25.10 -16.76 -29.60
N ILE A 22 26.24 -17.39 -29.30
CA ILE A 22 26.64 -17.74 -27.92
C ILE A 22 26.94 -16.47 -27.11
N THR A 23 27.61 -15.47 -27.67
CA THR A 23 27.90 -14.21 -26.96
C THR A 23 26.65 -13.38 -26.69
N ILE A 24 25.70 -13.34 -27.64
CA ILE A 24 24.41 -12.66 -27.46
C ILE A 24 23.54 -13.44 -26.46
N GLY A 25 23.57 -14.78 -26.49
CA GLY A 25 22.88 -15.64 -25.53
C GLY A 25 23.43 -15.54 -24.09
N LEU A 26 24.71 -15.25 -23.91
CA LEU A 26 25.32 -14.98 -22.60
C LEU A 26 25.08 -13.55 -22.09
N SER A 27 24.61 -12.64 -22.94
CA SER A 27 24.40 -11.23 -22.58
C SER A 27 22.96 -10.91 -22.15
N PHE A 28 22.03 -11.86 -22.25
CA PHE A 28 20.61 -11.67 -21.90
C PHE A 28 20.01 -12.82 -21.09
N ALA A 29 20.80 -13.50 -20.25
CA ALA A 29 20.22 -14.17 -19.09
C ALA A 29 19.93 -13.07 -18.04
N TYR A 30 18.78 -12.43 -18.17
CA TYR A 30 18.19 -11.67 -17.08
C TYR A 30 17.96 -12.67 -15.94
N PHE A 31 18.83 -12.65 -14.94
CA PHE A 31 18.72 -13.52 -13.77
C PHE A 31 17.51 -13.05 -12.96
N SER A 32 16.36 -13.70 -13.16
CA SER A 32 15.29 -13.70 -12.17
C SER A 32 15.60 -14.81 -11.17
N ALA A 33 16.10 -14.41 -10.01
CA ALA A 33 16.19 -15.30 -8.87
C ALA A 33 14.76 -15.58 -8.39
N ASN A 34 14.22 -16.76 -8.70
CA ASN A 34 13.00 -17.25 -8.09
C ASN A 34 13.37 -17.99 -6.81
N ILE A 35 13.07 -17.42 -5.65
CA ILE A 35 13.22 -18.13 -4.38
C ILE A 35 11.95 -17.97 -3.53
N THR A 36 11.39 -19.12 -3.16
CA THR A 36 10.31 -19.27 -2.19
C THR A 36 10.88 -20.05 -1.01
N GLY A 37 10.82 -19.47 0.20
CA GLY A 37 11.29 -20.14 1.43
C GLY A 37 10.33 -19.90 2.59
N THR A 38 9.54 -20.91 2.95
CA THR A 38 8.76 -20.99 4.20
C THR A 38 9.64 -21.53 5.34
N GLU A 39 9.19 -21.50 6.60
CA GLU A 39 9.95 -21.91 7.81
C GLU A 39 10.66 -23.28 7.76
N ASN A 40 10.34 -24.14 6.79
CA ASN A 40 10.93 -25.46 6.59
C ASN A 40 12.22 -25.48 5.72
N THR A 41 12.70 -24.35 5.20
CA THR A 41 13.91 -24.31 4.35
C THR A 41 14.97 -23.39 4.92
N THR A 42 16.12 -23.97 5.28
CA THR A 42 17.26 -23.30 5.93
C THR A 42 18.26 -22.68 4.94
N THR A 43 17.98 -22.68 3.63
CA THR A 43 18.93 -22.19 2.62
C THR A 43 18.23 -21.63 1.40
N ILE A 44 18.51 -20.37 1.10
CA ILE A 44 18.16 -19.66 -0.13
C ILE A 44 19.34 -19.91 -1.09
N GLN A 45 19.12 -20.59 -2.23
CA GLN A 45 20.16 -20.86 -3.23
C GLN A 45 19.86 -20.16 -4.55
N ALA A 46 20.75 -19.27 -4.99
CA ALA A 46 20.79 -18.72 -6.33
C ALA A 46 21.89 -19.42 -7.16
N SER A 47 21.57 -19.91 -8.35
CA SER A 47 22.53 -20.56 -9.24
C SER A 47 23.28 -19.53 -10.10
N GLY A 48 24.61 -19.43 -9.91
CA GLY A 48 25.54 -18.74 -10.81
C GLY A 48 26.45 -17.75 -10.10
N GLY A 49 27.56 -18.22 -9.50
CA GLY A 49 28.37 -17.44 -8.57
C GLY A 49 27.67 -17.36 -7.21
N VAL A 50 28.30 -17.84 -6.14
CA VAL A 50 27.58 -18.14 -4.89
C VAL A 50 27.20 -16.83 -4.17
N MET A 51 25.99 -16.33 -4.40
CA MET A 51 25.28 -15.38 -3.52
C MET A 51 24.26 -16.16 -2.72
N ASN A 52 24.37 -16.15 -1.39
CA ASN A 52 23.43 -16.80 -0.50
C ASN A 52 23.16 -15.93 0.72
N ILE A 53 21.88 -15.84 1.11
CA ILE A 53 21.49 -15.41 2.45
C ILE A 53 21.03 -16.63 3.23
N HIS A 54 21.80 -17.00 4.26
CA HIS A 54 21.40 -18.07 5.17
C HIS A 54 20.48 -17.51 6.25
N TYR A 55 19.28 -18.10 6.39
CA TYR A 55 18.32 -17.79 7.45
C TYR A 55 18.33 -18.90 8.50
N ASP A 56 18.61 -18.53 9.74
CA ASP A 56 18.40 -19.37 10.92
C ASP A 56 17.25 -18.77 11.73
N GLY A 57 16.06 -19.38 11.62
CA GLY A 57 14.81 -18.84 12.14
C GLY A 57 14.51 -19.12 13.61
N GLY A 58 15.40 -19.84 14.31
CA GLY A 58 15.17 -20.27 15.70
C GLY A 58 13.97 -21.23 15.87
N GLU A 59 13.54 -21.46 17.11
CA GLU A 59 12.38 -22.32 17.42
C GLU A 59 11.03 -21.71 16.95
N ASN A 60 10.05 -22.57 16.65
CA ASN A 60 8.68 -22.15 16.28
C ASN A 60 8.00 -21.34 17.39
N ILE A 61 7.22 -20.32 17.03
CA ILE A 61 6.37 -19.58 17.98
C ILE A 61 5.15 -20.46 18.33
N ASN A 62 5.24 -21.20 19.44
CA ASN A 62 4.14 -22.01 19.98
C ASN A 62 3.80 -21.52 21.40
N THR A 63 2.90 -20.54 21.52
CA THR A 63 2.51 -19.98 22.82
C THR A 63 1.03 -20.21 23.07
N PRO A 64 0.63 -21.38 23.63
CA PRO A 64 -0.73 -21.54 24.12
C PRO A 64 -0.95 -20.56 25.28
N ASN A 65 -2.08 -19.84 25.26
CA ASN A 65 -2.52 -18.88 26.29
C ASN A 65 -1.80 -17.51 26.24
N ILE A 66 -2.00 -16.77 25.15
CA ILE A 66 -1.68 -15.33 25.09
C ILE A 66 -2.64 -14.59 26.03
N PHE A 67 -2.12 -13.77 26.94
CA PHE A 67 -2.90 -12.92 27.85
C PHE A 67 -2.33 -11.49 27.84
N PRO A 68 -3.14 -10.47 28.18
CA PRO A 68 -2.67 -9.09 28.19
C PRO A 68 -1.48 -8.94 29.15
N SER A 69 -0.37 -8.41 28.65
CA SER A 69 0.85 -8.14 29.40
C SER A 69 1.71 -7.12 28.68
N ASN A 70 2.51 -6.35 29.44
CA ASN A 70 3.53 -5.48 28.86
C ASN A 70 4.78 -6.25 28.38
N ASP A 71 4.90 -7.52 28.74
CA ASP A 71 5.94 -8.42 28.23
C ASP A 71 5.53 -9.03 26.88
N PRO A 72 6.50 -9.29 25.97
CA PRO A 72 6.18 -9.92 24.71
C PRO A 72 5.67 -11.34 24.93
N PHE A 73 4.52 -11.67 24.34
CA PHE A 73 4.01 -13.05 24.38
C PHE A 73 4.86 -13.99 23.54
N ALA A 74 5.52 -13.46 22.50
CA ALA A 74 6.46 -14.21 21.67
C ALA A 74 7.69 -13.37 21.33
N THR A 75 8.86 -14.00 21.32
CA THR A 75 10.11 -13.40 20.85
C THR A 75 10.78 -14.37 19.88
N LYS A 76 11.04 -13.90 18.66
CA LYS A 76 11.73 -14.65 17.62
C LYS A 76 13.08 -14.01 17.35
N HIS A 77 14.12 -14.79 17.57
CA HIS A 77 15.49 -14.45 17.19
C HIS A 77 15.79 -15.09 15.86
N PHE A 78 16.29 -14.31 14.91
CA PHE A 78 16.76 -14.85 13.65
C PHE A 78 17.98 -14.09 13.15
N THR A 79 18.81 -14.78 12.37
CA THR A 79 20.00 -14.20 11.77
C THR A 79 19.97 -14.40 10.27
N LEU A 80 20.59 -13.45 9.58
CA LEU A 80 20.86 -13.50 8.15
C LEU A 80 22.36 -13.49 7.97
N THR A 81 22.88 -14.45 7.20
CA THR A 81 24.30 -14.48 6.86
C THR A 81 24.47 -14.28 5.36
N GLY A 82 25.09 -13.16 4.98
CA GLY A 82 25.47 -12.86 3.61
C GLY A 82 26.75 -13.59 3.22
N LYS A 83 26.73 -14.26 2.08
CA LYS A 83 27.94 -14.79 1.45
C LYS A 83 27.89 -14.51 -0.04
N SER A 84 28.82 -13.69 -0.52
CA SER A 84 28.95 -13.34 -1.93
C SER A 84 30.41 -13.26 -2.36
N THR A 85 30.73 -13.89 -3.49
CA THR A 85 32.00 -13.69 -4.21
C THR A 85 31.87 -12.72 -5.40
N THR A 86 30.71 -12.08 -5.57
CA THR A 86 30.43 -11.12 -6.64
C THR A 86 30.73 -9.69 -6.18
N ASN A 87 30.57 -8.71 -7.07
CA ASN A 87 30.66 -7.28 -6.75
C ASN A 87 29.29 -6.64 -6.52
N ASP A 88 28.20 -7.39 -6.67
CA ASP A 88 26.84 -6.88 -6.53
C ASP A 88 26.35 -7.10 -5.10
N ASN A 89 25.87 -6.04 -4.46
CA ASN A 89 25.36 -6.10 -3.09
C ASN A 89 24.12 -7.01 -2.99
N MET A 90 23.97 -7.69 -1.86
CA MET A 90 22.84 -8.59 -1.60
C MET A 90 21.77 -7.84 -0.79
N ASN A 91 20.70 -7.42 -1.45
CA ASN A 91 19.53 -6.83 -0.80
C ASN A 91 18.57 -7.93 -0.31
N TYR A 92 17.95 -7.70 0.84
CA TYR A 92 16.91 -8.57 1.37
C TYR A 92 15.82 -7.77 2.10
N HIS A 93 14.67 -8.44 2.22
CA HIS A 93 13.47 -7.93 2.85
C HIS A 93 13.04 -8.88 3.95
N ILE A 94 12.70 -8.32 5.10
CA ILE A 94 12.15 -9.06 6.23
C ILE A 94 10.65 -8.84 6.23
N ILE A 95 9.88 -9.92 6.17
CA ILE A 95 8.42 -9.90 6.17
C ILE A 95 7.93 -10.83 7.27
N LEU A 96 6.94 -10.39 8.03
CA LEU A 96 6.14 -11.26 8.89
C LEU A 96 4.88 -11.63 8.11
N VAL A 97 4.81 -12.88 7.64
CA VAL A 97 3.61 -13.41 6.98
C VAL A 97 2.67 -13.88 8.08
N ILE A 98 1.50 -13.26 8.17
CA ILE A 98 0.47 -13.59 9.14
C ILE A 98 -0.56 -14.44 8.42
N GLU A 99 -0.63 -15.72 8.80
CA GLU A 99 -1.56 -16.69 8.21
C GLU A 99 -2.94 -16.63 8.86
N GLU A 100 -2.99 -16.21 10.12
CA GLU A 100 -4.23 -16.08 10.87
C GLU A 100 -4.03 -15.04 11.97
N ASN A 101 -4.89 -14.02 12.02
CA ASN A 101 -5.02 -13.17 13.19
C ASN A 101 -6.50 -12.91 13.45
N THR A 102 -7.06 -13.46 14.52
CA THR A 102 -8.47 -13.25 14.86
C THR A 102 -8.67 -12.24 16.00
N PHE A 103 -7.59 -11.63 16.50
CA PHE A 103 -7.66 -10.56 17.50
C PHE A 103 -8.34 -9.32 16.92
N THR A 104 -8.84 -8.46 17.81
CA THR A 104 -9.37 -7.15 17.45
C THR A 104 -8.27 -6.27 16.86
N GLU A 105 -8.71 -5.28 16.08
CA GLU A 105 -7.83 -4.41 15.31
C GLU A 105 -6.76 -3.74 16.18
N ASN A 106 -5.48 -3.92 15.83
CA ASN A 106 -4.32 -3.42 16.57
C ASN A 106 -4.17 -3.88 18.03
N ALA A 107 -4.89 -4.93 18.46
CA ALA A 107 -4.74 -5.51 19.79
C ALA A 107 -3.34 -6.12 19.99
N LEU A 108 -2.80 -6.75 18.94
CA LEU A 108 -1.43 -7.23 18.93
C LEU A 108 -0.51 -6.14 18.40
N THR A 109 0.72 -6.12 18.88
CA THR A 109 1.75 -5.19 18.41
C THR A 109 3.09 -5.91 18.24
N TYR A 110 4.00 -5.36 17.44
CA TYR A 110 5.34 -5.89 17.24
C TYR A 110 6.43 -4.84 17.46
N LYS A 111 7.63 -5.31 17.75
CA LYS A 111 8.87 -4.51 17.79
C LYS A 111 10.01 -5.31 17.14
N LEU A 112 10.63 -4.76 16.11
CA LEU A 112 11.85 -5.31 15.51
C LEU A 112 13.07 -4.60 16.11
N ILE A 113 13.99 -5.37 16.67
CA ILE A 113 15.30 -4.87 17.12
C ILE A 113 16.35 -5.48 16.21
N SER A 114 17.21 -4.63 15.65
CA SER A 114 18.20 -5.01 14.66
C SER A 114 19.61 -4.78 15.18
N THR A 115 20.54 -5.67 14.86
CA THR A 115 21.94 -5.54 15.25
C THR A 115 22.83 -5.90 14.06
N ASN A 116 23.70 -4.96 13.69
CA ASN A 116 24.76 -5.16 12.71
C ASN A 116 26.10 -5.17 13.46
N THR A 117 26.62 -6.35 13.78
CA THR A 117 27.84 -6.46 14.60
C THR A 117 29.14 -6.33 13.80
N ASP A 118 29.11 -6.67 12.52
CA ASP A 118 30.29 -6.62 11.65
C ASP A 118 30.39 -5.33 10.82
N ASN A 119 29.36 -4.47 10.88
CA ASN A 119 29.23 -3.24 10.12
C ASN A 119 29.29 -3.45 8.59
N ASN A 120 28.96 -4.65 8.11
CA ASN A 120 28.81 -4.88 6.68
C ASN A 120 27.43 -4.37 6.23
N GLY A 121 27.38 -3.45 5.27
CA GLY A 121 26.12 -2.94 4.71
C GLY A 121 25.14 -2.34 5.73
N THR A 122 23.84 -2.57 5.54
CA THR A 122 22.76 -1.97 6.33
C THR A 122 21.77 -3.03 6.81
N VAL A 123 21.19 -2.81 7.99
CA VAL A 123 20.14 -3.66 8.56
C VAL A 123 18.78 -2.98 8.46
N ALA A 124 17.71 -3.78 8.51
CA ALA A 124 16.36 -3.25 8.68
C ALA A 124 16.33 -2.32 9.91
N PRO A 125 15.78 -1.10 9.80
CA PRO A 125 15.73 -0.20 10.94
C PRO A 125 15.02 -0.84 12.13
N SER A 126 15.55 -0.61 13.33
CA SER A 126 14.81 -0.98 14.54
C SER A 126 13.54 -0.14 14.61
N THR A 127 12.47 -0.75 15.10
CA THR A 127 11.16 -0.10 15.21
C THR A 127 10.78 0.11 16.67
N GLU A 128 9.88 1.06 16.91
CA GLU A 128 9.10 1.07 18.15
C GLU A 128 7.94 0.08 18.07
N GLN A 129 7.16 -0.02 19.15
CA GLN A 129 6.02 -0.93 19.20
C GLN A 129 4.90 -0.44 18.26
N ILE A 130 4.54 -1.27 17.28
CA ILE A 130 3.58 -0.94 16.19
C ILE A 130 2.45 -1.96 16.20
N GLY A 131 1.21 -1.52 15.98
CA GLY A 131 0.04 -2.40 15.86
C GLY A 131 0.11 -3.39 14.70
N ILE A 132 -0.46 -4.56 14.91
CA ILE A 132 -0.69 -5.61 13.91
C ILE A 132 -2.20 -5.69 13.69
N VAL A 133 -2.64 -5.69 12.44
CA VAL A 133 -4.07 -5.71 12.14
C VAL A 133 -4.66 -7.10 12.23
N HIS A 134 -5.99 -7.10 12.30
CA HIS A 134 -6.78 -8.30 12.14
C HIS A 134 -6.61 -8.95 10.75
N GLY A 135 -6.75 -10.28 10.70
CA GLY A 135 -6.78 -11.04 9.45
C GLY A 135 -5.41 -11.47 8.91
N PRO A 136 -5.40 -12.34 7.88
CA PRO A 136 -4.19 -12.79 7.21
C PRO A 136 -3.63 -11.72 6.28
N HIS A 137 -2.33 -11.42 6.39
CA HIS A 137 -1.66 -10.42 5.54
C HIS A 137 -0.13 -10.56 5.65
N GLU A 138 0.59 -9.81 4.81
CA GLU A 138 2.06 -9.70 4.89
C GLU A 138 2.45 -8.37 5.52
N LEU A 139 3.14 -8.43 6.65
CA LEU A 139 3.65 -7.26 7.34
C LEU A 139 5.13 -7.08 7.00
N PHE A 140 5.43 -6.02 6.24
CA PHE A 140 6.81 -5.66 5.91
C PHE A 140 7.54 -5.08 7.14
N LEU A 141 8.63 -5.74 7.56
CA LEU A 141 9.39 -5.38 8.76
C LEU A 141 10.61 -4.49 8.48
N GLY A 142 11.15 -4.52 7.26
CA GLY A 142 12.23 -3.64 6.83
C GLY A 142 13.21 -4.25 5.82
N ASP A 143 14.02 -3.37 5.22
CA ASP A 143 15.06 -3.71 4.24
C ASP A 143 16.44 -3.82 4.87
N GLY A 144 17.28 -4.73 4.38
CA GLY A 144 18.70 -4.62 4.61
C GLY A 144 19.53 -5.05 3.42
N MET A 145 20.84 -4.83 3.52
CA MET A 145 21.79 -5.03 2.45
C MET A 145 23.10 -5.54 3.02
N PHE A 146 23.64 -6.61 2.47
CA PHE A 146 25.06 -6.94 2.63
C PHE A 146 25.87 -6.31 1.49
N VAL A 147 26.96 -5.65 1.85
CA VAL A 147 27.93 -5.16 0.86
C VAL A 147 28.79 -6.32 0.38
N SER A 148 28.84 -6.52 -0.92
CA SER A 148 29.65 -7.56 -1.56
C SER A 148 31.05 -7.05 -1.95
N PRO A 149 32.07 -7.92 -2.01
CA PRO A 149 32.04 -9.33 -1.64
C PRO A 149 31.93 -9.51 -0.12
N SER A 150 31.20 -10.55 0.29
CA SER A 150 30.85 -10.83 1.68
C SER A 150 31.23 -12.27 2.02
N ASN A 151 31.82 -12.49 3.19
CA ASN A 151 32.27 -13.81 3.62
C ASN A 151 31.69 -14.19 4.98
N ASN A 152 30.40 -14.52 4.96
CA ASN A 152 29.58 -14.82 6.13
C ASN A 152 29.41 -13.62 7.07
N ASP A 153 29.21 -12.44 6.48
CA ASP A 153 28.78 -11.27 7.25
C ASP A 153 27.35 -11.53 7.80
N LEU A 154 27.06 -11.05 8.99
CA LEU A 154 25.96 -11.43 9.87
C LEU A 154 25.13 -10.22 10.29
N HIS A 155 23.86 -10.26 9.93
CA HIS A 155 22.83 -9.39 10.48
C HIS A 155 21.95 -10.17 11.46
N SER A 156 21.68 -9.61 12.63
CA SER A 156 20.88 -10.26 13.67
C SER A 156 19.63 -9.46 13.98
N TYR A 157 18.52 -10.16 14.18
CA TYR A 157 17.21 -9.58 14.44
C TYR A 157 16.52 -10.24 15.62
N THR A 158 15.79 -9.43 16.38
CA THR A 158 14.89 -9.87 17.44
C THR A 158 13.52 -9.25 17.18
N LEU A 159 12.58 -10.07 16.72
CA LEU A 159 11.17 -9.70 16.57
C LEU A 159 10.43 -10.06 17.85
N LYS A 160 9.87 -9.05 18.52
CA LYS A 160 9.03 -9.22 19.71
C LYS A 160 7.58 -8.94 19.33
N LEU A 161 6.67 -9.81 19.77
CA LEU A 161 5.23 -9.67 19.59
C LEU A 161 4.57 -9.53 20.95
N TYR A 162 3.63 -8.61 21.08
CA TYR A 162 3.00 -8.22 22.35
C TYR A 162 1.48 -8.22 22.22
N PHE A 163 0.81 -8.48 23.33
CA PHE A 163 -0.60 -8.23 23.54
C PHE A 163 -0.69 -7.30 24.77
N PRO A 164 -0.61 -5.97 24.58
CA PRO A 164 -0.47 -5.04 25.70
C PRO A 164 -1.66 -5.10 26.67
N ASP A 165 -1.38 -4.96 27.97
CA ASP A 165 -2.41 -4.73 28.98
C ASP A 165 -2.86 -3.27 28.89
N THR A 166 -4.15 -3.07 28.62
CA THR A 166 -4.74 -1.74 28.43
C THR A 166 -5.40 -1.19 29.70
N GLU A 167 -5.34 -1.92 30.81
CA GLU A 167 -6.09 -1.66 32.06
C GLU A 167 -7.62 -1.67 31.89
N LYS A 168 -8.13 -2.06 30.72
CA LYS A 168 -9.55 -2.18 30.37
C LYS A 168 -9.92 -3.63 30.10
N ASP A 169 -11.23 -3.89 30.01
CA ASP A 169 -11.74 -5.20 29.63
C ASP A 169 -11.30 -5.54 28.19
N GLN A 170 -10.60 -6.65 28.02
CA GLN A 170 -10.10 -7.16 26.73
C GLN A 170 -10.71 -8.53 26.41
N ASN A 171 -11.92 -8.82 26.94
CA ASN A 171 -12.57 -10.13 26.78
C ASN A 171 -12.98 -10.42 25.33
N ASP A 172 -13.12 -9.40 24.49
CA ASP A 172 -13.38 -9.55 23.06
C ASP A 172 -12.25 -10.32 22.34
N ASP A 173 -11.04 -10.35 22.93
CA ASP A 173 -9.87 -11.07 22.45
C ASP A 173 -9.66 -12.44 23.11
N MET A 174 -10.62 -12.92 23.91
CA MET A 174 -10.58 -14.27 24.45
C MET A 174 -10.70 -15.32 23.34
N ASN A 175 -9.88 -16.38 23.45
CA ASN A 175 -9.85 -17.51 22.51
C ASN A 175 -9.53 -17.13 21.06
N LYS A 176 -8.92 -15.96 20.83
CA LYS A 176 -8.42 -15.57 19.52
C LYS A 176 -7.10 -16.26 19.20
N THR A 177 -6.84 -16.42 17.91
CA THR A 177 -5.69 -17.13 17.35
C THR A 177 -4.80 -16.15 16.60
N PHE A 178 -3.49 -16.33 16.75
CA PHE A 178 -2.48 -15.65 15.95
C PHE A 178 -1.49 -16.69 15.42
N LYS A 179 -1.26 -16.72 14.11
CA LYS A 179 -0.31 -17.58 13.40
C LYS A 179 0.47 -16.73 12.42
N ALA A 180 1.79 -16.73 12.55
CA ALA A 180 2.66 -15.98 11.67
C ALA A 180 4.06 -16.57 11.61
N TYR A 181 4.76 -16.30 10.51
CA TYR A 181 6.15 -16.68 10.33
C TYR A 181 6.97 -15.57 9.66
N VAL A 182 8.28 -15.57 9.92
CA VAL A 182 9.20 -14.64 9.24
C VAL A 182 9.59 -15.24 7.88
N ASN A 183 9.40 -14.46 6.83
CA ASN A 183 9.80 -14.76 5.47
C ASN A 183 10.87 -13.75 5.02
N ILE A 184 11.96 -14.26 4.46
CA ILE A 184 13.04 -13.44 3.91
C ILE A 184 12.95 -13.52 2.40
N ARG A 185 12.89 -12.36 1.73
CA ARG A 185 12.89 -12.27 0.26
C ARG A 185 14.16 -11.58 -0.20
N GLU A 186 14.80 -12.14 -1.23
CA GLU A 186 15.91 -11.48 -1.92
C GLU A 186 15.39 -10.48 -2.96
N GLY A 187 16.26 -9.56 -3.39
CA GLY A 187 16.01 -8.70 -4.53
C GLY A 187 15.40 -7.36 -4.14
N HIS A 188 14.43 -6.88 -4.94
CA HIS A 188 13.60 -5.73 -4.60
C HIS A 188 12.23 -6.26 -4.17
N TYR A 189 11.72 -5.80 -3.03
CA TYR A 189 10.38 -6.11 -2.59
C TYR A 189 9.40 -5.52 -3.59
N ILE A 190 8.68 -6.39 -4.28
CA ILE A 190 7.53 -5.98 -5.07
C ILE A 190 6.42 -5.71 -4.05
N TYR A 191 6.23 -4.44 -3.71
CA TYR A 191 5.11 -4.01 -2.90
C TYR A 191 3.82 -4.39 -3.63
N PRO A 192 3.03 -5.37 -3.15
CA PRO A 192 1.84 -5.81 -3.87
C PRO A 192 0.88 -4.63 -4.06
N GLY A 193 0.40 -4.46 -5.29
CA GLY A 193 -0.49 -3.34 -5.64
C GLY A 193 0.19 -1.97 -5.73
N TYR A 194 1.52 -1.86 -5.65
CA TYR A 194 2.24 -0.62 -5.93
C TYR A 194 2.71 -0.55 -7.38
N ASN A 195 2.53 0.61 -8.02
CA ASN A 195 3.06 0.91 -9.35
C ASN A 195 4.39 1.68 -9.21
N PRO A 196 5.56 1.04 -9.46
CA PRO A 196 6.85 1.71 -9.34
C PRO A 196 7.09 2.75 -10.43
N GLU A 197 6.47 2.62 -11.61
CA GLU A 197 6.62 3.58 -12.70
C GLU A 197 5.84 4.87 -12.42
N LYS A 198 4.65 4.74 -11.82
CA LYS A 198 3.77 5.87 -11.47
C LYS A 198 3.99 6.40 -10.05
N GLY A 199 4.85 5.77 -9.27
CA GLY A 199 5.15 6.21 -7.91
C GLY A 199 3.99 6.08 -6.92
N VAL A 200 2.94 5.30 -7.22
CA VAL A 200 1.69 5.28 -6.44
C VAL A 200 1.04 3.89 -6.46
N ASN A 201 0.20 3.58 -5.48
CA ASN A 201 -0.58 2.35 -5.49
C ASN A 201 -1.57 2.30 -6.67
N HIS A 202 -1.69 1.12 -7.28
CA HIS A 202 -2.72 0.80 -8.27
C HIS A 202 -4.12 0.98 -7.65
N PRO A 203 -5.08 1.56 -8.40
CA PRO A 203 -6.48 1.48 -8.03
C PRO A 203 -6.95 0.04 -7.94
N VAL A 204 -7.72 -0.30 -6.90
CA VAL A 204 -8.27 -1.65 -6.72
C VAL A 204 -9.72 -1.65 -7.19
N LEU A 205 -10.00 -2.25 -8.35
CA LEU A 205 -11.39 -2.35 -8.83
C LEU A 205 -12.15 -3.46 -8.11
N PHE A 206 -13.43 -3.19 -7.83
CA PHE A 206 -14.39 -4.22 -7.42
C PHE A 206 -15.05 -4.84 -8.65
N THR A 207 -15.65 -6.01 -8.47
CA THR A 207 -16.49 -6.61 -9.52
C THR A 207 -17.53 -5.60 -10.00
N GLY A 208 -17.76 -5.52 -11.31
CA GLY A 208 -18.73 -4.59 -11.90
C GLY A 208 -18.24 -3.15 -12.05
N MET A 209 -17.02 -2.82 -11.62
CA MET A 209 -16.40 -1.54 -11.93
C MET A 209 -15.65 -1.58 -13.26
N THR A 210 -15.76 -0.49 -14.03
CA THR A 210 -15.09 -0.28 -15.31
C THR A 210 -14.25 0.99 -15.26
N PRO A 211 -12.93 0.93 -15.47
CA PRO A 211 -12.06 2.09 -15.63
C PRO A 211 -12.53 3.01 -16.74
N ILE A 212 -12.46 4.31 -16.50
CA ILE A 212 -12.78 5.32 -17.52
C ILE A 212 -11.71 6.41 -17.56
N LYS A 213 -11.57 7.03 -18.74
CA LYS A 213 -10.77 8.23 -18.96
C LYS A 213 -11.46 9.17 -19.95
N TRP A 214 -10.92 10.37 -20.12
CA TRP A 214 -11.38 11.33 -21.13
C TRP A 214 -10.34 11.43 -22.24
N ASP A 215 -10.80 11.42 -23.50
CA ASP A 215 -9.96 11.67 -24.67
C ASP A 215 -9.62 13.16 -24.84
N SER A 216 -8.88 13.48 -25.90
CA SER A 216 -8.48 14.87 -26.24
C SER A 216 -9.64 15.80 -26.52
N GLU A 217 -10.81 15.26 -26.84
CA GLU A 217 -12.05 15.97 -27.14
C GLU A 217 -13.00 16.00 -25.94
N PHE A 218 -12.54 15.54 -24.77
CA PHE A 218 -13.30 15.43 -23.53
C PHE A 218 -14.48 14.44 -23.60
N ASN A 219 -14.44 13.46 -24.49
CA ASN A 219 -15.37 12.34 -24.47
C ASN A 219 -14.91 11.30 -23.45
N GLU A 220 -15.86 10.82 -22.64
CA GLU A 220 -15.63 9.65 -21.79
C GLU A 220 -15.44 8.40 -22.65
N ILE A 221 -14.38 7.65 -22.35
CA ILE A 221 -14.10 6.35 -22.96
C ILE A 221 -13.77 5.34 -21.86
N GLU A 222 -14.20 4.10 -22.09
CA GLU A 222 -13.78 2.96 -21.27
C GLU A 222 -12.29 2.67 -21.50
N THR A 223 -11.62 2.21 -20.46
CA THR A 223 -10.22 1.77 -20.53
C THR A 223 -9.98 0.53 -19.66
N THR A 224 -8.72 0.13 -19.51
CA THR A 224 -8.29 -1.04 -18.75
C THR A 224 -7.31 -0.66 -17.64
N GLU A 225 -7.15 -1.50 -16.63
CA GLU A 225 -6.20 -1.29 -15.53
C GLU A 225 -4.74 -1.14 -16.00
N ASP A 226 -4.40 -1.78 -17.12
CA ASP A 226 -3.06 -1.75 -17.73
C ASP A 226 -2.81 -0.51 -18.63
N ASP A 227 -3.82 0.35 -18.82
CA ASP A 227 -3.66 1.54 -19.64
C ASP A 227 -2.79 2.59 -18.92
N SER A 228 -1.61 2.86 -19.48
CA SER A 228 -0.68 3.84 -18.95
C SER A 228 -1.25 5.26 -18.84
N ASP A 229 -2.29 5.56 -19.62
CA ASP A 229 -2.95 6.86 -19.61
C ASP A 229 -4.13 6.95 -18.62
N TRP A 230 -4.55 5.84 -18.00
CA TRP A 230 -5.71 5.83 -17.10
C TRP A 230 -5.53 6.79 -15.92
N TYR A 231 -4.36 6.80 -15.30
CA TYR A 231 -4.01 7.73 -14.23
C TYR A 231 -2.53 8.12 -14.25
N ASP A 232 -2.25 9.31 -13.74
CA ASP A 232 -0.91 9.85 -13.55
C ASP A 232 -1.01 11.04 -12.59
N TYR A 233 -0.71 10.80 -11.30
CA TYR A 233 -0.89 11.83 -10.27
C TYR A 233 0.15 12.95 -10.41
N ASP A 234 1.35 12.67 -10.92
CA ASP A 234 2.35 13.70 -11.25
C ASP A 234 1.84 14.63 -12.37
N GLN A 235 1.03 14.09 -13.29
CA GLN A 235 0.32 14.88 -14.30
C GLN A 235 -1.08 15.34 -13.84
N LYS A 236 -1.39 15.28 -12.53
CA LYS A 236 -2.65 15.71 -11.92
C LYS A 236 -3.89 15.00 -12.49
N ARG A 237 -3.72 13.79 -13.00
CA ARG A 237 -4.78 12.97 -13.60
C ARG A 237 -5.10 11.79 -12.69
N TRP A 238 -6.20 11.90 -11.94
CA TRP A 238 -6.58 10.89 -10.95
C TRP A 238 -7.36 9.73 -11.61
N ALA A 239 -7.28 8.53 -11.04
CA ALA A 239 -7.97 7.38 -11.60
C ALA A 239 -9.49 7.49 -11.39
N ASN A 240 -10.25 7.20 -12.44
CA ASN A 240 -11.71 7.22 -12.43
C ASN A 240 -12.28 5.88 -12.90
N ALA A 241 -13.41 5.48 -12.33
CA ALA A 241 -14.13 4.27 -12.72
C ALA A 241 -15.64 4.47 -12.59
N LYS A 242 -16.42 3.60 -13.24
CA LYS A 242 -17.87 3.51 -13.10
C LYS A 242 -18.30 2.15 -12.61
N SER A 243 -19.25 2.10 -11.68
CA SER A 243 -19.96 0.85 -11.36
C SER A 243 -20.98 0.51 -12.44
N ALA A 244 -21.56 -0.70 -12.40
CA ALA A 244 -22.44 -1.22 -13.44
C ALA A 244 -23.72 -0.37 -13.63
N ASP A 245 -24.13 0.37 -12.60
CA ASP A 245 -25.26 1.29 -12.62
C ASP A 245 -24.95 2.65 -13.29
N GLY A 246 -23.69 2.89 -13.63
CA GLY A 246 -23.19 4.14 -14.21
C GLY A 246 -22.71 5.17 -13.19
N SER A 247 -22.69 4.85 -11.90
CA SER A 247 -22.18 5.75 -10.85
C SER A 247 -20.67 5.97 -10.99
N TYR A 248 -20.20 7.21 -10.77
CA TYR A 248 -18.81 7.63 -10.94
C TYR A 248 -18.01 7.62 -9.63
N TRP A 249 -16.80 7.10 -9.71
CA TRP A 249 -15.88 6.94 -8.58
C TRP A 249 -14.50 7.48 -8.91
N VAL A 250 -13.82 8.04 -7.91
CA VAL A 250 -12.44 8.53 -8.00
C VAL A 250 -11.58 7.82 -6.96
N TRP A 251 -10.40 7.35 -7.37
CA TRP A 251 -9.47 6.67 -6.49
C TRP A 251 -8.63 7.64 -5.67
N ILE A 252 -8.56 7.41 -4.37
CA ILE A 252 -7.67 8.11 -3.44
C ILE A 252 -6.61 7.12 -2.94
N PRO A 253 -5.38 7.17 -3.47
CA PRO A 253 -4.33 6.24 -3.08
C PRO A 253 -3.84 6.50 -1.65
N ARG A 254 -3.32 5.47 -1.00
CA ARG A 254 -2.72 5.56 0.34
C ARG A 254 -1.53 6.52 0.36
N TYR A 255 -1.53 7.48 1.27
CA TYR A 255 -0.44 8.45 1.42
C TYR A 255 -0.19 8.91 2.86
N ALA A 256 0.98 9.50 3.08
CA ALA A 256 1.33 10.29 4.25
C ALA A 256 1.44 11.77 3.89
N TYR A 257 1.22 12.65 4.85
CA TYR A 257 1.20 14.09 4.61
C TYR A 257 1.99 14.88 5.66
N LYS A 258 2.43 16.05 5.25
CA LYS A 258 3.05 17.09 6.08
C LYS A 258 2.47 18.44 5.68
N ILE A 259 2.24 19.31 6.65
CA ILE A 259 1.76 20.69 6.47
C ILE A 259 2.98 21.60 6.58
N GLU A 260 3.54 22.01 5.44
CA GLU A 260 4.86 22.66 5.39
C GLU A 260 4.83 24.12 5.86
N SER A 261 3.69 24.77 5.74
CA SER A 261 3.50 26.16 6.11
C SER A 261 2.15 26.38 6.80
N CYS A 262 2.02 27.49 7.52
CA CYS A 262 0.78 27.91 8.17
C CYS A 262 0.12 26.89 9.11
N TYR A 263 0.89 25.93 9.61
CA TYR A 263 0.40 24.96 10.58
C TYR A 263 -0.06 25.66 11.88
N HIS A 264 -1.29 25.39 12.30
CA HIS A 264 -2.00 26.07 13.41
C HIS A 264 -2.06 27.60 13.30
N MET A 265 -2.05 28.16 12.08
CA MET A 265 -2.27 29.58 11.83
C MET A 265 -3.68 29.85 11.34
N SER A 266 -4.23 31.04 11.64
CA SER A 266 -5.45 31.50 10.99
C SER A 266 -5.16 31.87 9.53
N GLY A 267 -6.19 31.89 8.69
CA GLY A 267 -6.04 32.26 7.28
C GLY A 267 -5.47 33.67 7.10
N GLU A 268 -5.86 34.62 7.94
CA GLU A 268 -5.36 36.00 7.88
C GLU A 268 -3.86 36.09 8.24
N VAL A 269 -3.43 35.31 9.24
CA VAL A 269 -2.01 35.26 9.64
C VAL A 269 -1.19 34.56 8.57
N CYS A 270 -1.72 33.46 8.02
CA CYS A 270 -1.08 32.74 6.92
C CYS A 270 -0.91 33.64 5.69
N GLU A 271 -1.95 34.39 5.33
CA GLU A 271 -1.96 35.28 4.17
C GLU A 271 -0.96 36.42 4.34
N ALA A 272 -0.87 37.01 5.54
CA ALA A 272 0.12 38.04 5.84
C ALA A 272 1.58 37.55 5.72
N LEU A 273 1.83 36.26 5.93
CA LEU A 273 3.18 35.66 5.89
C LEU A 273 3.54 35.05 4.54
N THR A 274 2.57 34.44 3.86
CA THR A 274 2.80 33.58 2.68
C THR A 274 2.08 34.05 1.43
N GLY A 275 1.12 34.98 1.56
CA GLY A 275 0.23 35.40 0.47
C GLY A 275 -0.88 34.39 0.15
N LYS A 276 -1.03 33.32 0.95
CA LYS A 276 -2.08 32.31 0.82
C LYS A 276 -2.87 32.19 2.12
N GLN A 277 -4.16 31.86 2.04
CA GLN A 277 -5.01 31.67 3.24
C GLN A 277 -4.91 30.28 3.87
N ALA A 278 -4.11 29.39 3.28
CA ALA A 278 -3.90 28.03 3.75
C ALA A 278 -2.43 27.62 3.56
N GLY A 279 -2.01 26.65 4.36
CA GLY A 279 -0.69 26.05 4.28
C GLY A 279 -0.52 25.14 3.08
N GLU A 280 0.75 24.89 2.72
CA GLU A 280 1.10 23.94 1.68
C GLU A 280 1.12 22.51 2.25
N ILE A 281 0.50 21.59 1.52
CA ILE A 281 0.42 20.17 1.89
C ILE A 281 1.39 19.38 1.02
N ASP A 282 2.41 18.81 1.66
CA ASP A 282 3.34 17.88 1.04
C ASP A 282 2.82 16.45 1.24
N VAL A 283 2.62 15.74 0.13
CA VAL A 283 2.05 14.39 0.10
C VAL A 283 3.09 13.39 -0.38
N LYS A 284 3.16 12.25 0.29
CA LYS A 284 3.98 11.11 -0.11
C LYS A 284 3.12 9.86 -0.24
N PHE A 285 2.91 9.41 -1.48
CA PHE A 285 2.24 8.12 -1.72
C PHE A 285 3.06 6.99 -1.10
N LEU A 286 2.37 6.00 -0.52
CA LEU A 286 3.00 4.86 0.13
C LEU A 286 3.08 3.66 -0.82
N LYS A 287 4.10 2.84 -0.62
CA LYS A 287 4.31 1.61 -1.38
C LYS A 287 3.50 0.48 -0.76
N GLY A 288 2.45 0.06 -1.46
CA GLY A 288 1.51 -0.93 -0.96
C GLY A 288 0.87 -0.45 0.33
N THR A 289 0.89 -1.34 1.32
CA THR A 289 0.41 -1.14 2.70
C THR A 289 1.51 -0.70 3.67
N SER A 290 2.74 -0.53 3.18
CA SER A 290 3.92 -0.27 3.99
C SER A 290 3.97 1.16 4.54
N LYS A 291 5.00 1.42 5.37
CA LYS A 291 5.36 2.76 5.86
C LYS A 291 6.39 3.46 4.99
N ILE A 292 6.70 2.89 3.83
CA ILE A 292 7.72 3.40 2.92
C ILE A 292 6.99 4.18 1.83
N SER A 293 7.38 5.43 1.63
CA SER A 293 6.87 6.25 0.54
C SER A 293 7.52 5.92 -0.80
N SER A 294 6.96 6.46 -1.88
CA SER A 294 7.46 6.33 -3.25
C SER A 294 8.97 6.62 -3.40
N ASP A 295 9.47 7.62 -2.67
CA ASP A 295 10.88 8.03 -2.59
C ASP A 295 11.73 7.29 -1.53
N ASN A 296 11.23 6.17 -0.99
CA ASN A 296 11.86 5.36 0.05
C ASN A 296 12.00 6.02 1.43
N PHE A 297 11.26 7.10 1.70
CA PHE A 297 11.21 7.71 3.02
C PHE A 297 10.31 6.90 3.96
N ILE A 298 10.73 6.73 5.22
CA ILE A 298 9.94 6.03 6.24
C ILE A 298 9.05 7.04 6.96
N VAL A 299 7.73 6.89 6.82
CA VAL A 299 6.75 7.81 7.39
C VAL A 299 6.35 7.44 8.82
N GLU A 300 5.84 8.42 9.55
CA GLU A 300 5.30 8.22 10.89
C GLU A 300 3.88 7.67 10.83
N THR A 301 3.58 6.62 11.59
CA THR A 301 2.22 6.06 11.67
C THR A 301 1.54 6.32 13.01
N SER A 302 2.31 6.71 14.03
CA SER A 302 1.87 6.91 15.41
C SER A 302 2.80 7.88 16.15
N GLY A 303 2.45 8.21 17.40
CA GLY A 303 3.30 9.06 18.24
C GLY A 303 3.23 10.54 17.90
N TYR A 304 2.09 11.02 17.40
CA TYR A 304 1.88 12.45 17.19
C TYR A 304 1.90 13.20 18.53
N ILE A 305 2.73 14.23 18.63
CA ILE A 305 2.83 15.14 19.76
C ILE A 305 2.85 16.57 19.21
N ALA A 306 1.81 17.35 19.52
CA ALA A 306 1.72 18.72 19.05
C ALA A 306 2.94 19.55 19.49
N HIS A 307 3.53 20.28 18.55
CA HIS A 307 4.72 21.13 18.69
C HIS A 307 6.05 20.41 18.99
N ASP A 308 6.10 19.08 18.93
CA ASP A 308 7.31 18.29 19.17
C ASP A 308 7.53 17.22 18.08
N LYS A 309 6.49 16.42 17.81
CA LYS A 309 6.49 15.41 16.75
C LYS A 309 5.16 15.48 16.00
N ASP A 310 5.01 16.50 15.17
CA ASP A 310 3.76 16.78 14.46
C ASP A 310 3.93 16.93 12.95
N THR A 311 2.80 17.18 12.29
CA THR A 311 2.70 17.26 10.82
C THR A 311 3.37 18.49 10.23
N SER A 312 3.89 19.44 11.03
CA SER A 312 4.74 20.50 10.49
C SER A 312 6.19 20.05 10.26
N MET A 313 6.62 18.99 10.95
CA MET A 313 8.00 18.49 10.92
C MET A 313 8.13 17.11 10.29
N HIS A 314 7.10 16.26 10.38
CA HIS A 314 7.14 14.88 9.90
C HIS A 314 5.94 14.53 9.02
N HIS A 315 6.15 13.62 8.08
CA HIS A 315 5.08 13.00 7.32
C HIS A 315 4.38 11.95 8.17
N PHE A 316 3.08 12.15 8.40
CA PHE A 316 2.24 11.17 9.08
C PHE A 316 1.31 10.48 8.10
N LEU A 317 1.12 9.16 8.28
CA LEU A 317 0.07 8.40 7.62
C LEU A 317 -1.28 9.10 7.86
N HIS A 318 -1.99 9.40 6.77
CA HIS A 318 -3.28 10.06 6.87
C HIS A 318 -4.26 9.19 7.68
N PRO A 319 -5.02 9.74 8.65
CA PRO A 319 -5.94 8.98 9.49
C PRO A 319 -6.96 8.11 8.75
N ALA A 320 -7.33 8.50 7.52
CA ALA A 320 -8.20 7.71 6.65
C ALA A 320 -7.66 6.28 6.40
N PHE A 321 -6.33 6.11 6.36
CA PHE A 321 -5.68 4.82 6.06
C PHE A 321 -5.19 4.07 7.31
N LYS A 322 -5.54 4.55 8.52
CA LYS A 322 -5.06 3.94 9.78
C LYS A 322 -5.85 2.70 10.19
N PHE A 323 -7.12 2.62 9.80
CA PHE A 323 -8.04 1.62 10.33
C PHE A 323 -8.08 0.33 9.51
N ASN A 324 -7.59 0.37 8.26
CA ASN A 324 -7.42 -0.77 7.39
C ASN A 324 -5.99 -0.75 6.85
N ILE A 325 -5.09 -1.56 7.41
CA ILE A 325 -3.72 -1.55 6.88
C ILE A 325 -3.64 -2.16 5.49
N ASP A 326 -4.62 -2.97 5.07
CA ASP A 326 -4.64 -3.60 3.75
C ASP A 326 -5.13 -2.65 2.64
N GLU A 327 -5.56 -1.44 3.01
CA GLU A 327 -6.01 -0.45 2.04
C GLU A 327 -4.83 0.18 1.30
N LEU A 328 -4.76 -0.15 0.01
CA LEU A 328 -3.92 0.52 -0.98
C LEU A 328 -4.42 1.93 -1.32
N GLY A 329 -5.65 2.24 -0.91
CA GLY A 329 -6.41 3.47 -1.15
C GLY A 329 -7.90 3.16 -1.00
N PHE A 330 -8.76 4.10 -1.39
CA PHE A 330 -10.21 3.91 -1.40
C PHE A 330 -10.89 4.68 -2.55
N TRP A 331 -12.09 4.25 -2.90
CA TRP A 331 -12.93 4.94 -3.89
C TRP A 331 -13.85 5.95 -3.22
N VAL A 332 -13.97 7.14 -3.81
CA VAL A 332 -14.88 8.20 -3.38
C VAL A 332 -15.88 8.48 -4.49
N ALA A 333 -17.15 8.69 -4.10
CA ALA A 333 -18.18 9.16 -5.01
C ALA A 333 -17.75 10.47 -5.68
N LYS A 334 -17.68 10.50 -7.01
CA LYS A 334 -17.20 11.68 -7.77
C LYS A 334 -18.15 12.88 -7.69
N PHE A 335 -19.44 12.61 -7.52
CA PHE A 335 -20.51 13.61 -7.51
C PHE A 335 -21.37 13.47 -6.25
N GLU A 336 -22.13 14.52 -5.94
CA GLU A 336 -23.17 14.42 -4.93
C GLU A 336 -24.21 13.36 -5.33
N PRO A 337 -24.67 12.51 -4.41
CA PRO A 337 -25.58 11.43 -4.73
C PRO A 337 -26.97 11.96 -5.08
N THR A 338 -27.58 11.38 -6.11
CA THR A 338 -29.03 11.36 -6.34
C THR A 338 -29.60 9.97 -5.95
N ALA A 339 -30.84 9.67 -6.31
CA ALA A 339 -31.45 8.36 -6.10
C ALA A 339 -31.85 7.70 -7.43
N HIS A 340 -31.61 6.39 -7.55
CA HIS A 340 -32.08 5.55 -8.68
C HIS A 340 -33.58 5.65 -8.90
N GLU A 341 -34.34 5.76 -7.82
CA GLU A 341 -35.79 5.83 -7.80
C GLU A 341 -36.32 7.26 -8.05
N GLY A 342 -35.42 8.22 -8.31
CA GLY A 342 -35.73 9.64 -8.45
C GLY A 342 -35.91 10.36 -7.11
N LEU A 343 -35.98 11.69 -7.15
CA LEU A 343 -36.21 12.55 -6.00
C LEU A 343 -37.47 13.39 -6.22
N ASP A 344 -38.31 13.47 -5.20
CA ASP A 344 -39.51 14.30 -5.15
C ASP A 344 -39.22 15.67 -4.49
N SER A 345 -38.10 15.75 -3.77
CA SER A 345 -37.65 16.88 -2.95
C SER A 345 -36.37 17.52 -3.47
N GLY A 346 -36.10 18.75 -3.01
CA GLY A 346 -34.90 19.50 -3.41
C GLY A 346 -34.99 20.12 -4.81
N ILE A 347 -36.17 20.11 -5.43
CA ILE A 347 -36.44 20.67 -6.76
C ILE A 347 -36.81 22.16 -6.68
N THR A 348 -37.51 22.56 -5.61
CA THR A 348 -37.80 23.96 -5.27
C THR A 348 -37.34 24.27 -3.86
N GLU A 349 -37.12 25.55 -3.54
CA GLU A 349 -36.97 26.01 -2.17
C GLU A 349 -38.17 25.49 -1.34
N GLU A 350 -37.91 24.93 -0.15
CA GLU A 350 -38.87 24.31 0.78
C GLU A 350 -39.43 22.91 0.46
N SER A 351 -39.01 22.26 -0.63
CA SER A 351 -39.57 20.95 -1.04
C SER A 351 -39.09 19.71 -0.26
N CYS A 352 -38.66 19.80 1.00
CA CYS A 352 -38.04 18.68 1.73
C CYS A 352 -38.99 17.61 2.31
N SER A 353 -40.07 17.25 1.61
CA SER A 353 -40.97 16.15 2.00
C SER A 353 -40.78 14.93 1.11
N GLY A 354 -40.75 13.73 1.71
CA GLY A 354 -40.86 12.45 0.97
C GLY A 354 -39.56 11.68 0.78
N ASP A 355 -38.41 12.36 0.67
CA ASP A 355 -37.13 11.67 0.38
C ASP A 355 -36.21 11.45 1.57
N ASN A 356 -36.63 11.79 2.79
CA ASN A 356 -35.89 11.37 3.98
C ASN A 356 -36.18 9.90 4.31
N VAL A 357 -35.73 8.99 3.45
CA VAL A 357 -36.00 7.55 3.49
C VAL A 357 -34.72 6.74 3.27
N SER A 358 -34.70 5.50 3.76
CA SER A 358 -33.59 4.56 3.55
C SER A 358 -33.90 3.48 2.51
N THR A 359 -35.00 3.62 1.78
CA THR A 359 -35.48 2.62 0.81
C THR A 359 -35.07 2.93 -0.63
N LYS A 360 -34.48 4.11 -0.86
CA LYS A 360 -33.94 4.53 -2.15
C LYS A 360 -32.44 4.24 -2.22
N SER A 361 -31.92 4.06 -3.41
CA SER A 361 -30.57 3.60 -3.70
C SER A 361 -29.74 4.76 -4.27
N PRO A 362 -28.57 5.11 -3.70
CA PRO A 362 -27.73 6.20 -4.21
C PRO A 362 -27.31 6.00 -5.67
N LEU A 363 -27.30 7.07 -6.46
CA LEU A 363 -26.79 7.11 -7.84
C LEU A 363 -25.87 8.33 -7.99
N ILE A 364 -24.63 8.12 -8.43
CA ILE A 364 -23.57 9.14 -8.38
C ILE A 364 -23.26 9.54 -9.82
N ILE A 365 -24.02 10.47 -10.38
CA ILE A 365 -23.89 10.94 -11.77
C ILE A 365 -23.92 12.46 -11.84
N PRO A 366 -23.32 13.08 -12.86
CA PRO A 366 -23.36 14.54 -13.02
C PRO A 366 -24.73 15.02 -13.55
N ASN A 367 -24.95 16.33 -13.48
CA ASN A 367 -26.09 17.03 -14.10
C ASN A 367 -27.49 16.56 -13.63
N VAL A 368 -27.61 16.15 -12.38
CA VAL A 368 -28.88 15.74 -11.75
C VAL A 368 -29.08 16.45 -10.41
N THR A 369 -30.32 16.45 -9.92
CA THR A 369 -30.64 17.01 -8.59
C THR A 369 -30.04 16.14 -7.49
N SER A 370 -29.24 16.74 -6.61
CA SER A 370 -28.65 16.08 -5.45
C SER A 370 -29.69 15.77 -4.37
N TRP A 371 -29.51 14.67 -3.64
CA TRP A 371 -30.38 14.22 -2.56
C TRP A 371 -30.16 15.01 -1.27
N ARG A 372 -30.65 16.24 -1.24
CA ARG A 372 -30.42 17.21 -0.14
C ARG A 372 -31.31 17.00 1.08
N CYS A 373 -32.50 16.43 0.88
CA CYS A 373 -33.51 16.30 1.93
C CYS A 373 -33.46 14.92 2.62
N ILE A 374 -32.28 14.54 3.10
CA ILE A 374 -32.02 13.30 3.82
C ILE A 374 -31.26 13.60 5.11
N ASN A 375 -31.67 12.97 6.22
CA ASN A 375 -30.94 13.10 7.47
C ASN A 375 -29.76 12.12 7.54
N VAL A 376 -28.82 12.37 8.45
CA VAL A 376 -27.61 11.55 8.61
C VAL A 376 -27.93 10.06 8.87
N SER A 377 -28.99 9.76 9.61
CA SER A 377 -29.37 8.38 9.91
C SER A 377 -29.79 7.60 8.65
N ASN A 378 -30.55 8.23 7.76
CA ASN A 378 -30.96 7.59 6.51
C ASN A 378 -29.81 7.59 5.50
N ALA A 379 -29.01 8.67 5.41
CA ALA A 379 -27.80 8.71 4.60
C ALA A 379 -26.84 7.55 4.93
N TYR A 380 -26.59 7.33 6.22
CA TYR A 380 -25.80 6.19 6.69
C TYR A 380 -26.38 4.85 6.23
N LYS A 381 -27.69 4.63 6.39
CA LYS A 381 -28.34 3.37 5.99
C LYS A 381 -28.27 3.12 4.50
N VAL A 382 -28.51 4.14 3.67
CA VAL A 382 -28.48 3.97 2.20
C VAL A 382 -27.06 3.75 1.70
N SER A 383 -26.06 4.43 2.27
CA SER A 383 -24.66 4.20 1.94
C SER A 383 -24.20 2.80 2.36
N LEU A 384 -24.65 2.29 3.51
CA LEU A 384 -24.34 0.92 3.95
C LEU A 384 -25.03 -0.14 3.08
N ALA A 385 -26.26 0.11 2.65
CA ALA A 385 -27.04 -0.82 1.82
C ALA A 385 -26.47 -0.99 0.41
N MET A 386 -25.58 -0.11 -0.04
CA MET A 386 -24.92 -0.20 -1.34
C MET A 386 -24.18 -1.54 -1.51
N LYS A 387 -23.52 -2.02 -0.45
CA LYS A 387 -22.80 -3.30 -0.40
C LYS A 387 -23.61 -4.50 -0.90
N ASP A 388 -24.87 -4.58 -0.49
CA ASP A 388 -25.74 -5.73 -0.78
C ASP A 388 -26.63 -5.52 -2.01
N ASN A 389 -26.56 -4.34 -2.65
CA ASN A 389 -27.43 -3.98 -3.76
C ASN A 389 -26.80 -4.36 -5.11
N LEU A 390 -27.43 -5.28 -5.82
CA LEU A 390 -26.94 -5.83 -7.08
C LEU A 390 -26.91 -4.81 -8.23
N VAL A 391 -27.58 -3.65 -8.11
CA VAL A 391 -27.61 -2.63 -9.18
C VAL A 391 -26.20 -2.15 -9.56
N TYR A 392 -25.30 -2.09 -8.58
CA TYR A 392 -23.94 -1.59 -8.74
C TYR A 392 -22.97 -2.64 -9.33
N GLY A 393 -23.33 -3.92 -9.29
CA GLY A 393 -22.57 -5.01 -9.91
C GLY A 393 -21.44 -5.62 -9.07
N TRP A 394 -21.10 -5.07 -7.90
CA TRP A 394 -20.08 -5.63 -7.01
C TRP A 394 -20.57 -6.80 -6.18
N GLN A 395 -19.61 -7.58 -5.66
CA GLN A 395 -19.90 -8.63 -4.70
C GLN A 395 -19.87 -8.06 -3.27
N PRO A 396 -20.81 -8.44 -2.39
CA PRO A 396 -20.87 -7.91 -1.03
C PRO A 396 -19.60 -8.16 -0.19
N ASN A 397 -18.79 -9.18 -0.51
CA ASN A 397 -17.56 -9.48 0.22
C ASN A 397 -16.34 -8.65 -0.25
N GLU A 398 -16.47 -7.89 -1.34
CA GLU A 398 -15.37 -7.09 -1.91
C GLU A 398 -15.38 -5.64 -1.42
N ILE A 399 -16.53 -5.15 -0.96
CA ILE A 399 -16.74 -3.73 -0.66
C ILE A 399 -17.18 -3.52 0.80
N ASP A 400 -16.66 -2.44 1.39
CA ASP A 400 -17.15 -1.87 2.63
C ASP A 400 -17.79 -0.51 2.33
N SER A 401 -19.01 -0.51 1.80
CA SER A 401 -19.70 0.74 1.48
C SER A 401 -20.17 1.44 2.74
N HIS A 402 -19.85 2.72 2.89
CA HIS A 402 -20.25 3.52 4.04
C HIS A 402 -20.45 4.99 3.65
N LEU A 403 -21.08 5.73 4.56
CA LEU A 403 -21.18 7.18 4.41
C LEU A 403 -19.80 7.78 4.65
N MET A 404 -19.37 8.64 3.72
CA MET A 404 -18.05 9.27 3.76
C MET A 404 -17.72 9.84 5.14
N THR A 405 -16.56 9.47 5.67
CA THR A 405 -16.10 9.93 6.97
C THR A 405 -15.38 11.28 6.88
N ASN A 406 -15.29 11.99 8.00
CA ASN A 406 -14.49 13.21 8.08
C ASN A 406 -13.00 12.95 7.79
N TYR A 407 -12.50 11.74 8.06
CA TYR A 407 -11.13 11.38 7.74
C TYR A 407 -10.94 11.17 6.24
N GLU A 408 -11.83 10.48 5.54
CA GLU A 408 -11.77 10.40 4.06
C GLU A 408 -11.90 11.79 3.43
N TRP A 409 -12.79 12.65 3.94
CA TRP A 409 -12.93 14.02 3.42
C TRP A 409 -11.65 14.82 3.57
N GLY A 410 -11.03 14.74 4.75
CA GLY A 410 -9.71 15.32 4.99
C GLY A 410 -8.66 14.80 4.02
N ALA A 411 -8.71 13.51 3.67
CA ALA A 411 -7.76 12.92 2.75
C ALA A 411 -7.95 13.47 1.32
N VAL A 412 -9.19 13.50 0.83
CA VAL A 412 -9.50 14.10 -0.48
C VAL A 412 -9.04 15.55 -0.53
N THR A 413 -9.32 16.32 0.53
CA THR A 413 -8.96 17.74 0.62
C THR A 413 -7.45 17.96 0.61
N PHE A 414 -6.69 17.15 1.34
CA PHE A 414 -5.24 17.28 1.39
C PHE A 414 -4.59 16.88 0.06
N LEU A 415 -5.07 15.81 -0.56
CA LEU A 415 -4.59 15.41 -1.88
C LEU A 415 -4.90 16.47 -2.93
N SER A 416 -6.13 17.01 -2.94
CA SER A 416 -6.55 18.05 -3.91
C SER A 416 -5.83 19.38 -3.75
N ASN A 417 -5.30 19.67 -2.55
CA ASN A 417 -4.53 20.89 -2.25
C ASN A 417 -3.01 20.65 -2.21
N SER A 418 -2.56 19.45 -2.58
CA SER A 418 -1.14 19.12 -2.74
C SER A 418 -0.65 19.39 -4.17
N GLU A 419 0.61 19.08 -4.47
CA GLU A 419 1.14 19.18 -5.83
C GLU A 419 0.38 18.32 -6.86
N TYR A 420 -0.24 17.23 -6.41
CA TYR A 420 -1.03 16.28 -7.21
C TYR A 420 -2.47 16.76 -7.49
N GLY A 421 -2.90 17.85 -6.85
CA GLY A 421 -4.18 18.49 -7.10
C GLY A 421 -4.18 19.31 -8.40
N ALA A 422 -5.34 19.43 -9.04
CA ALA A 422 -5.49 20.36 -10.16
C ALA A 422 -5.28 21.80 -9.69
N ALA A 423 -4.50 22.58 -10.44
CA ALA A 423 -4.27 23.99 -10.14
C ALA A 423 -5.42 24.80 -10.73
N GLU A 424 -6.51 24.93 -9.97
CA GLU A 424 -7.73 25.68 -10.32
C GLU A 424 -8.53 25.08 -11.51
N GLU A 425 -9.85 25.09 -11.41
CA GLU A 425 -10.77 24.92 -12.56
C GLU A 425 -11.07 26.27 -13.22
#